data_AF-A0A4Y2SRW0-F1
#
_entry.id   AF-A0A4Y2SRW0-F1
#
_cell.length_a   1.000
_cell.length_b   1.000
_cell.length_c   1.000
_cell.angle_alpha   90.00
_cell.angle_beta   90.00
_cell.angle_gamma   90.00
#
_symmetry.space_group_name_H-M   'P 1'
#
loop_
_entity.id
_entity.type
_entity.pdbx_description
1 polymer ?
#
loop_
_entity_poly.entity_id
_entity_poly.type
_entity_poly.pdbx_seq_one_letter_code
_entity_poly.pdbx_strand_id
1 'polypeptide(L)'
;MFRPVQTFVIDRLQETKASLQRPCTSQILTPAEMFEFCHEHLKGINFTYIKDEEIIQYHKLLDRFENSVAITGTRSFHCFVPVSESNLKYFIISQATEYEIHSTTKAVQITLHTRDSIACVHDDQWWLAEVNDISDINKDVLVTFYHRCQSKDSF
;
A
#
# COMPACT_ATOMS: atom_id res chain seq x y z
N MET A 1 1.51 -21.38 17.24
CA MET A 1 0.44 -22.40 17.31
C MET A 1 -0.84 -21.77 16.79
N PHE A 2 -1.18 -21.99 15.51
CA PHE A 2 -2.34 -21.37 14.87
C PHE A 2 -3.61 -22.15 15.27
N ARG A 3 -4.61 -21.45 15.81
CA ARG A 3 -5.93 -22.06 16.10
C ARG A 3 -6.70 -22.25 14.78
N PRO A 4 -7.37 -23.39 14.58
CA PRO A 4 -8.11 -23.68 13.35
C PRO A 4 -9.35 -22.78 13.18
N VAL A 5 -9.67 -22.43 11.94
CA VAL A 5 -10.78 -21.54 11.52
C VAL A 5 -12.15 -21.97 12.08
N GLN A 6 -12.32 -23.25 12.44
CA GLN A 6 -13.54 -23.80 13.02
C GLN A 6 -13.90 -23.22 14.39
N THR A 7 -12.93 -22.82 15.22
CA THR A 7 -13.23 -22.24 16.54
C THR A 7 -13.79 -20.81 16.42
N PHE A 8 -13.34 -20.03 15.43
CA PHE A 8 -13.79 -18.64 15.25
C PHE A 8 -15.27 -18.50 14.86
N VAL A 9 -15.83 -19.46 14.11
CA VAL A 9 -17.25 -19.42 13.71
C VAL A 9 -18.17 -19.73 14.90
N ILE A 10 -17.71 -20.59 15.81
CA ILE A 10 -18.46 -20.96 17.01
C ILE A 10 -18.54 -19.79 18.00
N ASP A 11 -17.45 -19.02 18.14
CA ASP A 11 -17.40 -17.87 19.06
C ASP A 11 -18.37 -16.75 18.64
N ARG A 12 -18.46 -16.40 17.34
CA ARG A 12 -19.44 -15.39 16.86
C ARG A 12 -20.89 -15.82 17.05
N LEU A 13 -21.19 -17.10 16.90
CA LEU A 13 -22.54 -17.64 17.13
C LEU A 13 -22.90 -17.58 18.62
N GLN A 14 -21.93 -17.75 19.53
CA GLN A 14 -22.14 -17.60 20.97
C GLN A 14 -22.38 -16.14 21.36
N GLU A 15 -21.62 -15.18 20.80
CA GLU A 15 -21.84 -13.73 21.02
C GLU A 15 -23.23 -13.30 20.57
N THR A 16 -23.63 -13.68 19.36
CA THR A 16 -24.93 -13.30 18.78
C THR A 16 -26.08 -13.90 19.59
N LYS A 17 -25.94 -15.15 20.05
CA LYS A 17 -26.92 -15.83 20.89
C LYS A 17 -27.02 -15.23 22.29
N ALA A 18 -25.89 -14.90 22.92
CA ALA A 18 -25.87 -14.24 24.22
C ALA A 18 -26.49 -12.83 24.15
N SER A 19 -26.24 -12.08 23.08
CA SER A 19 -26.88 -10.78 22.84
C SER A 19 -28.38 -10.91 22.61
N LEU A 20 -28.84 -11.93 21.87
CA LEU A 20 -30.28 -12.18 21.65
C LEU A 20 -31.00 -12.64 22.92
N GLN A 21 -30.32 -13.37 23.82
CA GLN A 21 -30.89 -13.93 25.04
C GLN A 21 -30.83 -12.99 26.23
N ARG A 22 -30.18 -11.83 26.10
CA ARG A 22 -30.14 -10.82 27.15
C ARG A 22 -31.50 -10.11 27.28
N PRO A 23 -31.98 -9.86 28.51
CA PRO A 23 -33.12 -8.97 28.73
C PRO A 23 -32.92 -7.65 27.96
N CYS A 24 -33.99 -7.07 27.42
CA CYS A 24 -33.92 -5.80 26.67
C CYS A 24 -33.21 -4.67 27.44
N THR A 25 -33.08 -4.79 28.76
CA THR A 25 -32.35 -3.89 29.66
C THR A 25 -30.83 -4.08 29.69
N SER A 26 -30.26 -5.06 28.98
CA SER A 26 -28.83 -5.41 29.02
C SER A 26 -28.23 -5.69 27.64
N GLN A 27 -28.83 -5.17 26.58
CA GLN A 27 -28.34 -5.34 25.21
C GLN A 27 -27.00 -4.63 25.00
N ILE A 28 -26.15 -5.23 24.16
CA ILE A 28 -24.90 -4.60 23.71
C ILE A 28 -25.28 -3.68 22.55
N LEU A 29 -25.28 -2.36 22.78
CA LEU A 29 -25.73 -1.37 21.81
C LEU A 29 -24.59 -0.54 21.23
N THR A 30 -23.44 -0.54 21.91
CA THR A 30 -22.26 0.23 21.50
C THR A 30 -21.04 -0.65 21.27
N PRO A 31 -20.10 -0.22 20.41
CA PRO A 31 -18.83 -0.91 20.21
C PRO A 31 -18.00 -1.06 21.50
N ALA A 32 -18.10 -0.10 22.42
CA ALA A 32 -17.43 -0.16 23.72
C ALA A 32 -18.02 -1.29 24.60
N GLU A 33 -19.35 -1.38 24.69
CA GLU A 33 -20.02 -2.48 25.41
C GLU A 33 -19.71 -3.85 24.78
N MET A 34 -19.54 -3.89 23.45
CA MET A 34 -19.15 -5.11 22.75
C MET A 34 -17.72 -5.52 23.12
N PHE A 35 -16.79 -4.57 23.16
CA PHE A 35 -15.43 -4.81 23.58
C PHE A 35 -15.35 -5.36 25.00
N GLU A 36 -16.02 -4.71 25.96
CA GLU A 36 -16.03 -5.16 27.36
C GLU A 36 -16.61 -6.57 27.48
N PHE A 37 -17.72 -6.85 26.78
CA PHE A 37 -18.30 -8.18 26.76
C PHE A 37 -17.32 -9.25 26.25
N CYS A 38 -16.72 -9.01 25.08
CA CYS A 38 -15.76 -9.93 24.48
C CYS A 38 -14.53 -10.11 25.39
N HIS A 39 -14.02 -9.04 25.99
CA HIS A 39 -12.86 -9.09 26.88
C HIS A 39 -13.12 -9.94 28.13
N GLU A 40 -14.30 -9.79 28.75
CA GLU A 40 -14.67 -10.55 29.95
C GLU A 40 -14.98 -12.02 29.65
N HIS A 41 -15.63 -12.31 28.52
CA HIS A 41 -16.24 -13.63 28.27
C HIS A 41 -15.44 -14.52 27.30
N LEU A 42 -14.63 -13.96 26.41
CA LEU A 42 -13.91 -14.71 25.38
C LEU A 42 -12.42 -14.80 25.70
N LYS A 43 -12.05 -15.83 26.46
CA LYS A 43 -10.67 -16.06 26.88
C LYS A 43 -9.80 -16.61 25.74
N GLY A 44 -8.59 -16.05 25.62
CA GLY A 44 -7.58 -16.51 24.66
C GLY A 44 -7.64 -15.83 23.28
N ILE A 45 -8.48 -14.80 23.14
CA ILE A 45 -8.47 -13.87 22.01
C ILE A 45 -8.10 -12.49 22.57
N ASN A 46 -7.18 -11.79 21.89
CA ASN A 46 -6.82 -10.43 22.28
C ASN A 46 -7.75 -9.45 21.55
N PHE A 47 -8.55 -8.71 22.30
CA PHE A 47 -9.41 -7.66 21.76
C PHE A 47 -8.73 -6.31 21.92
N THR A 48 -8.94 -5.42 20.96
CA THR A 48 -8.46 -4.03 21.04
C THR A 48 -9.63 -3.13 20.68
N TYR A 49 -9.90 -2.13 21.51
CA TYR A 49 -10.88 -1.09 21.22
C TYR A 49 -10.12 0.16 20.79
N ILE A 50 -10.48 0.69 19.62
CA ILE A 50 -9.87 1.90 19.07
C ILE A 50 -10.91 3.00 19.18
N LYS A 51 -10.55 4.09 19.85
CA LYS A 51 -11.44 5.25 20.01
C LYS A 51 -11.41 6.14 18.78
N ASP A 52 -12.46 6.92 18.58
CA ASP A 52 -12.56 7.85 17.45
C ASP A 52 -11.43 8.89 17.45
N GLU A 53 -10.93 9.31 18.62
CA GLU A 53 -9.79 10.24 18.71
C GLU A 53 -8.48 9.60 18.26
N GLU A 54 -8.34 8.28 18.37
CA GLU A 54 -7.16 7.53 17.90
C GLU A 54 -7.19 7.33 16.38
N ILE A 55 -8.35 7.53 15.74
CA ILE A 55 -8.52 7.52 14.27
C ILE A 55 -7.91 8.78 13.63
N ILE A 56 -7.48 9.80 14.39
CA ILE A 56 -6.89 11.02 13.81
C ILE A 56 -5.57 10.73 13.04
N GLN A 57 -4.86 9.63 13.36
CA GLN A 57 -3.72 9.16 12.55
C GLN A 57 -4.06 8.80 11.09
N TYR A 58 -5.34 8.66 10.72
CA TYR A 58 -5.79 8.29 9.38
C TYR A 58 -5.64 9.40 8.32
N HIS A 59 -5.40 10.65 8.70
CA HIS A 59 -5.13 11.71 7.70
C HIS A 59 -3.88 11.39 6.85
N LYS A 60 -2.88 10.73 7.43
CA LYS A 60 -1.71 10.25 6.66
C LYS A 60 -2.06 9.10 5.71
N LEU A 61 -3.12 8.34 5.99
CA LEU A 61 -3.58 7.26 5.12
C LEU A 61 -4.43 7.77 3.97
N LEU A 62 -5.15 8.88 4.15
CA LEU A 62 -5.91 9.53 3.07
C LEU A 62 -5.00 10.00 1.95
N ASP A 63 -3.92 10.72 2.26
CA ASP A 63 -2.94 11.15 1.26
C ASP A 63 -2.30 9.95 0.53
N ARG A 64 -1.96 8.88 1.25
CA ARG A 64 -1.47 7.63 0.64
C ARG A 64 -2.50 6.99 -0.28
N PHE A 65 -3.78 7.01 0.09
CA PHE A 65 -4.87 6.47 -0.71
C PHE A 65 -5.08 7.29 -1.99
N GLU A 66 -5.09 8.62 -1.88
CA GLU A 66 -5.20 9.53 -3.03
C GLU A 66 -4.04 9.36 -4.01
N ASN A 67 -2.83 9.11 -3.50
CA ASN A 67 -1.64 8.87 -4.30
C ASN A 67 -1.47 7.40 -4.74
N SER A 68 -2.39 6.50 -4.40
CA SER A 68 -2.32 5.10 -4.77
C SER A 68 -2.84 4.81 -6.18
N VAL A 69 -2.37 3.71 -6.78
CA VAL A 69 -2.81 3.20 -8.07
C VAL A 69 -3.40 1.81 -7.88
N ALA A 70 -4.58 1.58 -8.46
CA ALA A 70 -5.20 0.26 -8.46
C ALA A 70 -4.47 -0.68 -9.43
N ILE A 71 -4.07 -1.84 -8.92
CA ILE A 71 -3.55 -2.93 -9.75
C ILE A 71 -4.75 -3.59 -10.45
N THR A 72 -4.71 -3.69 -11.78
CA THR A 72 -5.77 -4.33 -12.56
C THR A 72 -5.60 -5.86 -12.53
N GLY A 73 -6.69 -6.61 -12.77
CA GLY A 73 -6.60 -8.08 -12.85
C GLY A 73 -6.41 -8.82 -11.50
N THR A 74 -6.53 -8.13 -10.37
CA THR A 74 -6.28 -8.70 -9.03
C THR A 74 -7.11 -9.93 -8.67
N ARG A 75 -8.28 -10.11 -9.31
CA ARG A 75 -9.12 -11.31 -9.15
C ARG A 75 -8.42 -12.61 -9.57
N SER A 76 -7.45 -12.52 -10.48
CA SER A 76 -6.69 -13.68 -10.97
C SER A 76 -5.43 -13.95 -10.16
N PHE A 77 -5.09 -13.08 -9.20
CA PHE A 77 -3.91 -13.23 -8.36
C PHE A 77 -4.30 -13.88 -7.03
N HIS A 78 -3.43 -14.75 -6.54
CA HIS A 78 -3.72 -15.60 -5.38
C HIS A 78 -2.98 -15.15 -4.12
N CYS A 79 -1.87 -14.43 -4.26
CA CYS A 79 -1.10 -13.94 -3.12
C CYS A 79 -0.52 -12.56 -3.42
N PHE A 80 -0.54 -11.69 -2.42
CA PHE A 80 0.04 -10.35 -2.45
C PHE A 80 0.95 -10.18 -1.25
N VAL A 81 2.13 -9.63 -1.45
CA VAL A 81 3.07 -9.35 -0.38
C VAL A 81 3.65 -7.95 -0.59
N PRO A 82 3.62 -7.07 0.42
CA PRO A 82 4.27 -5.78 0.33
C PRO A 82 5.79 -5.95 0.24
N VAL A 83 6.42 -5.27 -0.71
CA VAL A 83 7.89 -5.23 -0.86
C VAL A 83 8.45 -3.92 -0.31
N SER A 84 7.77 -2.81 -0.58
CA SER A 84 8.09 -1.49 -0.04
C SER A 84 6.80 -0.68 0.15
N GLU A 85 6.91 0.58 0.59
CA GLU A 85 5.74 1.47 0.74
C GLU A 85 4.99 1.72 -0.58
N SER A 86 5.69 1.58 -1.70
CA SER A 86 5.20 1.87 -3.05
C SER A 86 5.15 0.65 -3.97
N ASN A 87 5.55 -0.54 -3.51
CA ASN A 87 5.61 -1.72 -4.36
C ASN A 87 4.98 -2.94 -3.70
N LEU A 88 4.21 -3.66 -4.51
CA LEU A 88 3.54 -4.90 -4.12
C LEU A 88 4.00 -6.02 -5.06
N LYS A 89 4.48 -7.13 -4.51
CA LYS A 89 4.68 -8.35 -5.28
C LYS A 89 3.40 -9.18 -5.27
N TYR A 90 3.07 -9.80 -6.39
CA TYR A 90 1.95 -10.75 -6.47
C TYR A 90 2.34 -12.06 -7.15
N PHE A 91 1.53 -13.07 -6.86
CA PHE A 91 1.68 -14.42 -7.38
C PHE A 91 0.36 -14.85 -8.04
N ILE A 92 0.47 -15.46 -9.22
CA ILE A 92 -0.70 -15.97 -9.95
C ILE A 92 -1.33 -17.16 -9.19
N ILE A 93 -0.53 -17.98 -8.52
CA ILE A 93 -0.97 -19.10 -7.68
C ILE A 93 -0.23 -19.11 -6.33
N SER A 94 -0.84 -19.68 -5.29
CA SER A 94 -0.27 -19.69 -3.92
C SER A 94 1.14 -20.27 -3.80
N GLN A 95 1.47 -21.26 -4.63
CA GLN A 95 2.73 -22.00 -4.55
C GLN A 95 3.75 -21.56 -5.61
N ALA A 96 3.45 -20.51 -6.38
CA ALA A 96 4.39 -20.01 -7.38
C ALA A 96 5.65 -19.46 -6.71
N THR A 97 6.80 -19.77 -7.30
CA THR A 97 8.09 -19.13 -6.99
C THR A 97 8.31 -17.86 -7.80
N GLU A 98 7.69 -17.79 -8.99
CA GLU A 98 7.70 -16.63 -9.86
C GLU A 98 6.72 -15.57 -9.37
N TYR A 99 7.15 -14.31 -9.42
CA TYR A 99 6.35 -13.17 -9.01
C TYR A 99 6.62 -11.99 -9.93
N GLU A 100 5.66 -11.08 -9.98
CA GLU A 100 5.82 -9.76 -10.58
C GLU A 100 5.67 -8.70 -9.49
N ILE A 101 6.34 -7.56 -9.69
CA ILE A 101 6.25 -6.40 -8.81
C ILE A 101 5.49 -5.31 -9.56
N HIS A 102 4.48 -4.75 -8.90
CA HIS A 102 3.77 -3.57 -9.39
C HIS A 102 3.94 -2.40 -8.41
N SER A 103 4.16 -1.22 -8.98
CA SER A 103 4.08 0.03 -8.23
C SER A 103 2.63 0.32 -7.85
N THR A 104 2.38 0.61 -6.58
CA THR A 104 1.08 0.97 -6.02
C THR A 104 0.93 2.46 -5.81
N THR A 105 1.93 3.27 -6.16
CA THR A 105 1.87 4.73 -6.09
C THR A 105 1.84 5.33 -7.49
N LYS A 106 1.12 6.44 -7.64
CA LYS A 106 1.12 7.24 -8.86
C LYS A 106 2.56 7.62 -9.19
N ALA A 107 2.90 7.58 -10.48
CA ALA A 107 4.16 8.14 -10.92
C ALA A 107 4.18 9.61 -10.52
N VAL A 108 5.26 10.05 -9.89
CA VAL A 108 5.48 11.46 -9.60
C VAL A 108 5.49 12.18 -10.94
N GLN A 109 4.52 13.08 -11.16
CA GLN A 109 4.59 13.98 -12.30
C GLN A 109 5.72 14.96 -12.03
N ILE A 110 6.84 14.75 -12.72
CA ILE A 110 7.94 15.69 -12.69
C ILE A 110 7.56 16.81 -13.65
N THR A 111 7.34 18.01 -13.10
CA THR A 111 7.25 19.21 -13.93
C THR A 111 8.65 19.57 -14.37
N LEU A 112 8.87 19.59 -15.68
CA LEU A 112 10.13 19.98 -16.28
C LEU A 112 9.95 21.33 -16.98
N HIS A 113 11.00 22.13 -16.93
CA HIS A 113 11.13 23.36 -17.68
C HIS A 113 12.33 23.27 -18.62
N THR A 114 12.32 24.10 -19.67
CA THR A 114 13.48 24.24 -20.53
C THR A 114 14.67 24.78 -19.71
N ARG A 115 15.86 24.22 -19.97
CA ARG A 115 17.12 24.42 -19.25
C ARG A 115 17.22 23.75 -17.88
N ASP A 116 16.25 22.93 -17.47
CA ASP A 116 16.43 22.11 -16.28
C ASP A 116 17.53 21.06 -16.50
N SER A 117 18.34 20.83 -15.46
CA SER A 117 19.31 19.74 -15.44
C SER A 117 18.68 18.48 -14.85
N ILE A 118 18.70 17.39 -15.61
CA ILE A 118 18.10 16.11 -15.24
C ILE A 118 19.12 14.97 -15.28
N ALA A 119 18.81 13.88 -14.59
CA ALA A 119 19.50 12.60 -14.76
C ALA A 119 18.56 11.62 -15.48
N CYS A 120 18.99 11.02 -16.58
CA CYS A 120 18.22 10.05 -17.35
C CYS A 120 19.07 8.84 -17.74
N VAL A 121 18.41 7.75 -18.14
CA VAL A 121 19.06 6.50 -18.54
C VAL A 121 19.10 6.41 -20.06
N HIS A 122 20.28 6.18 -20.63
CA HIS A 122 20.51 5.91 -22.05
C HIS A 122 21.52 4.76 -22.17
N ASP A 123 21.20 3.73 -22.96
CA ASP A 123 21.98 2.49 -23.10
C ASP A 123 22.37 1.85 -21.75
N ASP A 124 21.39 1.70 -20.84
CA ASP A 124 21.58 1.16 -19.49
C ASP A 124 22.58 1.92 -18.60
N GLN A 125 22.96 3.15 -18.98
CA GLN A 125 23.85 4.02 -18.22
C GLN A 125 23.14 5.32 -17.82
N TRP A 126 23.48 5.84 -16.64
CA TRP A 126 22.99 7.14 -16.17
C TRP A 126 23.79 8.29 -16.78
N TRP A 127 23.08 9.28 -17.29
CA TRP A 127 23.63 10.50 -17.86
C TRP A 127 22.99 11.74 -17.24
N LEU A 128 23.78 12.80 -17.10
CA LEU A 128 23.25 14.13 -16.81
C LEU A 128 23.00 14.86 -18.14
N ALA A 129 21.86 15.52 -18.23
CA ALA A 129 21.45 16.23 -19.43
C ALA A 129 20.71 17.53 -19.10
N GLU A 130 20.73 18.48 -20.02
CA GLU A 130 19.91 19.69 -19.99
C GLU A 130 18.67 19.51 -20.88
N VAL A 131 17.50 19.94 -20.41
CA VAL A 131 16.26 19.94 -21.19
C VAL A 131 16.26 21.07 -22.21
N ASN A 132 16.22 20.73 -23.50
CA ASN A 132 16.16 21.72 -24.58
C ASN A 132 14.72 22.12 -24.92
N ASP A 133 13.83 21.13 -25.02
CA ASP A 133 12.45 21.31 -25.47
C ASP A 133 11.54 20.21 -24.90
N ILE A 134 10.24 20.52 -24.76
CA ILE A 134 9.24 19.64 -24.17
C ILE A 134 8.04 19.57 -25.11
N SER A 135 7.67 18.38 -25.58
CA SER A 135 6.47 18.20 -26.41
C SER A 135 5.30 17.71 -25.57
N ASP A 136 4.34 18.60 -25.31
CA ASP A 136 3.10 18.22 -24.61
C ASP A 136 2.24 17.23 -25.40
N ILE A 137 2.35 17.26 -26.74
CA ILE A 137 1.59 16.42 -27.66
C ILE A 137 2.13 14.99 -27.66
N ASN A 138 3.46 14.84 -27.81
CA ASN A 138 4.10 13.53 -27.90
C ASN A 138 4.43 12.93 -26.53
N LYS A 139 4.35 13.73 -25.45
CA LYS A 139 4.76 13.35 -24.09
C LYS A 139 6.24 12.93 -24.02
N ASP A 140 7.09 13.60 -24.80
CA ASP A 140 8.53 13.40 -24.82
C ASP A 140 9.30 14.71 -24.56
N VAL A 141 10.59 14.57 -24.27
CA VAL A 141 11.49 15.66 -23.89
C VAL A 141 12.77 15.53 -24.71
N LEU A 142 13.18 16.62 -25.36
CA LEU A 142 14.47 16.71 -26.04
C LEU A 142 15.52 17.18 -25.05
N VAL A 143 16.64 16.46 -24.96
CA VAL A 143 17.71 16.75 -23.99
C VAL A 143 19.09 16.77 -24.65
N THR A 144 20.00 17.58 -24.13
CA THR A 144 21.43 17.56 -24.48
C THR A 144 22.22 16.94 -23.35
N PHE A 145 22.91 15.82 -23.60
CA PHE A 145 23.79 15.20 -22.61
C PHE A 145 25.01 16.06 -22.31
N TYR A 146 25.36 16.20 -21.04
CA TYR A 146 26.65 16.75 -20.65
C TYR A 146 27.75 15.76 -21.02
N HIS A 147 28.74 16.21 -21.78
CA HIS A 147 29.92 15.41 -22.06
C HIS A 147 30.74 15.24 -20.79
N ARG A 148 31.24 14.02 -20.56
CA ARG A 148 32.29 13.80 -19.56
C ARG A 148 33.49 14.64 -19.97
N CYS A 149 33.94 15.55 -19.09
CA CYS A 149 35.21 16.23 -19.28
C CYS A 149 36.29 15.14 -19.35
N GLN A 150 36.84 14.89 -20.54
CA GLN A 150 38.04 14.08 -20.65
C GLN A 150 39.17 14.93 -20.10
N SER A 151 39.73 14.54 -18.94
CA SER A 151 40.98 15.10 -18.47
C SER A 151 42.03 14.85 -19.56
N LYS A 152 42.55 15.92 -20.14
CA LYS A 152 43.71 15.86 -21.04
C LYS A 152 44.98 15.56 -20.23
N ASP A 153 45.03 14.39 -19.62
CA ASP A 153 46.24 13.87 -18.97
C ASP A 153 46.73 12.66 -19.75
N SER A 154 47.21 12.92 -20.97
CA SER A 154 48.06 11.98 -21.72
C SER A 154 48.67 12.71 -22.90
N PHE A 155 49.86 13.28 -22.71
CA PHE A 155 51.13 12.95 -23.39
C PHE A 155 52.26 13.84 -22.85
#